data_AF-A0A3D3B278-F1
#
_entry.id   AF-A0A3D3B278-F1
#
_cell.length_a   1.000
_cell.length_b   1.000
_cell.length_c   1.000
_cell.angle_alpha   90.00
_cell.angle_beta   90.00
_cell.angle_gamma   90.00
#
_symmetry.space_group_name_H-M   'P 1'
#
loop_
_entity.id
_entity.type
_entity.pdbx_description
1 polymer ?
#
loop_
_entity_poly.entity_id
_entity_poly.type
_entity_poly.pdbx_seq_one_letter_code
_entity_poly.pdbx_strand_id
1 'polypeptide(L)' 'DYLAKRDAVWMGAIYKFLGLTVGVIAHELSDEQRRAQYACDVTYGTNNE' A
#
# COMPACT_ATOMS: atom_id res chain seq x y z
N ASP A 1 6.22 -8.80 0.34
CA ASP A 1 4.84 -8.65 -0.18
C ASP A 1 3.76 -9.21 0.73
N TYR A 2 3.88 -10.45 1.23
CA TYR A 2 2.82 -11.07 2.05
C TYR A 2 2.47 -10.27 3.33
N LEU A 3 3.46 -9.89 4.14
CA LEU A 3 3.22 -9.11 5.37
C LEU A 3 2.66 -7.72 5.06
N ALA A 4 3.23 -7.03 4.07
CA ALA A 4 2.74 -5.72 3.61
C ALA A 4 1.27 -5.78 3.15
N LYS A 5 0.90 -6.79 2.35
CA LYS A 5 -0.50 -7.01 1.92
C LYS A 5 -1.42 -7.34 3.10
N ARG A 6 -0.99 -8.23 4.00
CA ARG A 6 -1.78 -8.58 5.18
C ARG A 6 -2.07 -7.36 6.05
N ASP A 7 -1.05 -6.58 6.34
CA ASP A 7 -1.15 -5.42 7.23
C ASP A 7 -1.96 -4.29 6.57
N ALA A 8 -1.80 -4.10 5.26
CA ALA A 8 -2.64 -3.18 4.49
C ALA A 8 -4.11 -3.59 4.47
N VAL A 9 -4.44 -4.88 4.43
CA VAL A 9 -5.83 -5.37 4.51
C VAL A 9 -6.38 -5.20 5.93
N TRP A 10 -5.59 -5.59 6.94
CA TRP A 10 -6.03 -5.57 8.33
C TRP A 10 -6.27 -4.13 8.83
N MET A 11 -5.33 -3.22 8.54
CA MET A 11 -5.44 -1.81 8.93
C MET A 11 -6.23 -0.98 7.90
N GLY A 12 -6.38 -1.47 6.68
CA GLY A 12 -7.07 -0.75 5.60
C GLY A 12 -8.53 -0.44 5.90
N ALA A 13 -9.20 -1.25 6.72
CA ALA A 13 -10.55 -0.96 7.18
C ALA A 13 -10.61 0.32 8.03
N ILE A 14 -9.63 0.52 8.91
CA ILE A 14 -9.53 1.70 9.79
C ILE A 14 -9.17 2.93 8.96
N TYR A 15 -8.17 2.82 8.09
CA TYR A 15 -7.75 3.94 7.25
C TYR A 15 -8.87 4.39 6.31
N LYS A 16 -9.57 3.46 5.66
CA LYS A 16 -10.74 3.78 4.83
C LYS A 16 -11.88 4.40 5.65
N PHE A 17 -12.12 3.91 6.87
CA PHE A 17 -13.10 4.50 7.77
C PHE A 17 -12.77 5.97 8.10
N LEU A 18 -11.49 6.31 8.22
CA LEU A 18 -10.99 7.66 8.44
C LEU A 18 -10.88 8.49 7.14
N GLY A 19 -11.26 7.95 5.98
CA GLY A 19 -11.17 8.62 4.68
C GLY A 19 -9.78 8.63 4.04
N LEU A 20 -8.84 7.84 4.59
CA LEU A 20 -7.47 7.72 4.09
C LEU A 20 -7.36 6.61 3.05
N THR A 21 -6.44 6.81 2.11
CA THR A 21 -6.10 5.86 1.05
C THR A 21 -4.86 5.04 1.42
N VAL A 22 -4.87 3.76 1.07
CA VAL A 22 -3.80 2.82 1.41
C VAL A 22 -3.27 2.18 0.14
N GLY A 23 -1.99 2.36 -0.12
CA GLY A 23 -1.26 1.75 -1.21
C GLY A 23 -0.37 0.60 -0.75
N VAL A 24 -0.12 -0.35 -1.64
CA VAL A 24 0.82 -1.46 -1.41
C VAL A 24 1.77 -1.54 -2.58
N ILE A 25 3.06 -1.35 -2.32
CA ILE A 25 4.12 -1.56 -3.30
C ILE A 25 4.47 -3.07 -3.27
N ALA A 26 4.52 -3.65 -4.46
CA ALA A 26 4.92 -5.03 -4.72
C ALA A 26 5.80 -5.04 -5.98
N HIS A 27 6.66 -6.06 -6.09
CA HIS A 27 7.66 -6.14 -7.16
C HIS A 27 7.10 -6.17 -8.59
N GLU A 28 5.83 -6.55 -8.77
CA GLU A 28 5.19 -6.68 -10.10
C GLU A 28 4.50 -5.40 -10.60
N LEU A 29 4.68 -4.25 -9.92
CA LEU A 29 4.08 -2.99 -10.33
C LEU A 29 4.91 -2.29 -11.40
N SER A 30 4.24 -1.77 -12.44
CA SER A 30 4.86 -0.84 -13.38
C SER A 30 5.18 0.50 -12.69
N ASP A 31 6.07 1.31 -13.26
CA ASP A 31 6.42 2.61 -12.68
C ASP A 31 5.22 3.55 -12.48
N GLU A 32 4.25 3.49 -13.38
CA GLU A 32 3.00 4.25 -13.27
C GLU A 32 2.14 3.76 -12.11
N GLN A 33 2.01 2.44 -11.94
CA GLN A 33 1.29 1.86 -10.81
C GLN A 33 2.00 2.16 -9.50
N ARG A 34 3.33 2.05 -9.47
CA ARG A 34 4.16 2.38 -8.29
C ARG A 34 3.97 3.84 -7.89
N ARG A 35 3.94 4.76 -8.86
CA ARG A 35 3.66 6.18 -8.62
C ARG A 35 2.25 6.40 -8.03
N ALA A 36 1.25 5.66 -8.51
CA ALA A 36 -0.10 5.71 -7.93
C ALA A 36 -0.15 5.17 -6.49
N GLN A 37 0.59 4.11 -6.16
CA GLN A 37 0.65 3.57 -4.78
C GLN A 37 1.37 4.50 -3.80
N TYR A 38 2.41 5.21 -4.25
CA TYR A 38 3.07 6.26 -3.47
C TYR A 38 2.23 7.53 -3.31
N ALA A 39 1.22 7.74 -4.16
CA ALA A 39 0.30 8.85 -4.05
C ALA A 39 -0.81 8.61 -3.00
N CYS A 40 -0.88 7.41 -2.42
CA CYS A 40 -1.77 7.12 -1.30
C CYS A 40 -1.27 7.76 0.00
N ASP A 41 -2.19 8.03 0.93
CA ASP A 41 -1.86 8.63 2.23
C ASP A 41 -0.97 7.71 3.08
N VAL A 42 -1.15 6.40 2.94
CA VAL A 42 -0.36 5.37 3.62
C VAL A 42 0.13 4.35 2.60
N THR A 43 1.44 4.11 2.54
CA THR A 43 2.04 3.14 1.62
C THR A 43 2.74 2.02 2.38
N TYR A 44 2.34 0.78 2.14
CA TYR A 44 3.01 -0.42 2.62
C TYR A 44 3.97 -0.95 1.56
N GLY A 45 5.18 -1.33 1.96
CA GLY A 45 6.18 -1.93 1.08
C GLY A 45 7.11 -2.85 1.85
N THR A 46 8.05 -3.49 1.16
CA THR A 46 9.13 -4.23 1.81
C THR A 46 10.41 -3.42 1.82
N ASN A 47 11.29 -3.59 2.82
CA ASN A 47 12.56 -2.83 2.91
C ASN A 47 13.53 -3.08 1.74
N ASN A 48 13.37 -4.22 1.04
CA ASN A 48 14.18 -4.59 -0.12
C ASN A 48 13.56 -4.09 -1.44
N GLU A 49 12.51 -3.28 -1.37
CA GLU A 49 12.09 -2.39 -2.47
C GLU A 49 12.64 -0.98 -2.26
#